data_AF-A0A1X1N1S9-F1
#
_entry.id   AF-A0A1X1N1S9-F1
#
_cell.length_a   1.000
_cell.length_b   1.000
_cell.length_c   1.000
_cell.angle_alpha   90.00
_cell.angle_beta   90.00
_cell.angle_gamma   90.00
#
_symmetry.space_group_name_H-M   'P 1'
#
loop_
_entity.id
_entity.type
_entity.pdbx_description
1 polymer ?
#
loop_
_entity_poly.entity_id
_entity_poly.type
_entity_poly.pdbx_seq_one_letter_code
_entity_poly.pdbx_strand_id
1 'polypeptide(L)' 'MAELEYRDTNELPAHLRAVFLDPNAQRWRVAALVIHRDRDTGRETGRVAFLRRADPGGGTEWEISVDELYETAEVEL' A
#
# COMPACT_ATOMS: atom_id res chain seq x y z
N MET A 1 16.26 -16.14 -1.33
CA MET A 1 16.03 -14.68 -1.40
C MET A 1 14.74 -14.49 -2.17
N ALA A 2 13.78 -13.75 -1.61
CA ALA A 2 12.51 -13.45 -2.28
C ALA A 2 12.75 -12.58 -3.52
N GLU A 3 11.93 -12.78 -4.54
CA GLU A 3 11.85 -11.86 -5.67
C GLU A 3 10.87 -10.73 -5.33
N LEU A 4 11.22 -9.50 -5.69
CA LEU A 4 10.44 -8.31 -5.40
C LEU A 4 9.83 -7.78 -6.69
N GLU A 5 8.50 -7.72 -6.73
CA GLU A 5 7.75 -7.05 -7.79
C GLU A 5 7.29 -5.68 -7.27
N TYR A 6 7.69 -4.62 -7.95
CA TYR A 6 7.27 -3.25 -7.65
C TYR A 6 6.15 -2.83 -8.59
N ARG A 7 5.10 -2.21 -8.05
CA ARG A 7 4.03 -1.57 -8.83
C ARG A 7 3.83 -0.14 -8.38
N ASP A 8 3.78 0.78 -9.34
CA ASP A 8 3.44 2.18 -9.08
C ASP A 8 1.93 2.36 -8.81
N THR A 9 1.52 3.53 -8.29
CA THR A 9 0.10 3.83 -8.02
C THR A 9 -0.84 3.60 -9.21
N ASN A 10 -0.43 3.89 -10.44
CA ASN A 10 -1.28 3.78 -11.62
C ASN A 10 -1.53 2.32 -12.01
N GLU A 11 -0.59 1.43 -11.68
CA GLU A 11 -0.65 -0.01 -11.89
C GLU A 11 -1.45 -0.76 -10.80
N LEU A 12 -1.85 -0.06 -9.73
CA LEU A 12 -2.58 -0.68 -8.63
C LEU A 12 -4.06 -0.95 -8.97
N PRO A 13 -4.64 -2.03 -8.40
CA PRO A 13 -6.08 -2.25 -8.38
C PRO A 13 -6.84 -1.03 -7.86
N ALA A 14 -8.07 -0.81 -8.35
CA ALA A 14 -8.88 0.36 -8.00
C ALA A 14 -9.05 0.57 -6.49
N HIS A 15 -9.25 -0.50 -5.72
CA HIS A 15 -9.42 -0.43 -4.26
C HIS A 15 -8.14 0.02 -3.53
N LEU A 16 -6.94 -0.25 -4.08
CA LEU A 16 -5.67 0.24 -3.53
C LEU A 16 -5.31 1.66 -3.99
N ARG A 17 -5.94 2.16 -5.06
CA ARG A 17 -5.82 3.55 -5.51
C ARG A 17 -6.73 4.51 -4.73
N ALA A 18 -7.59 3.97 -3.86
CA ALA A 18 -8.48 4.75 -3.01
C ALA A 18 -7.72 5.59 -1.98
N VAL A 19 -8.43 6.51 -1.34
CA VAL A 19 -7.95 7.23 -0.17
C VAL A 19 -8.35 6.45 1.07
N PHE A 20 -7.36 6.20 1.92
CA PHE A 20 -7.51 5.53 3.20
C PHE A 20 -7.57 6.59 4.30
N LEU A 21 -8.50 6.42 5.24
CA LEU A 21 -8.59 7.25 6.43
C LEU A 21 -8.04 6.46 7.62
N ASP A 22 -7.04 7.01 8.30
CA ASP A 22 -6.54 6.42 9.54
C ASP A 22 -7.40 6.82 10.76
N PRO A 23 -7.20 6.19 11.93
CA PRO A 23 -7.97 6.50 13.14
C PRO A 23 -7.87 7.94 13.64
N ASN A 24 -6.90 8.74 13.16
CA ASN A 24 -6.72 10.15 13.50
C ASN A 24 -7.34 11.10 12.45
N ALA A 25 -8.18 10.57 11.56
CA ALA A 25 -8.77 11.28 10.42
C ALA A 25 -7.72 11.83 9.42
N GLN A 26 -6.52 11.25 9.38
CA GLN A 26 -5.53 11.59 8.37
C GLN A 26 -5.78 10.78 7.10
N ARG A 27 -5.72 11.48 5.96
CA ARG A 27 -5.94 10.89 4.63
C ARG A 27 -4.63 10.41 4.02
N TRP A 28 -4.63 9.18 3.52
CA TRP A 28 -3.50 8.48 2.94
C TRP A 28 -3.83 7.93 1.55
N ARG A 29 -2.82 7.83 0.69
CA ARG A 29 -2.90 7.15 -0.62
C ARG A 29 -1.73 6.19 -0.74
N VAL A 30 -1.95 5.05 -1.40
CA VAL A 30 -0.85 4.14 -1.73
C VAL A 30 -0.03 4.74 -2.88
N ALA A 31 1.23 5.07 -2.59
CA ALA A 31 2.22 5.55 -3.54
C ALA A 31 2.85 4.41 -4.36
N ALA A 32 3.04 3.25 -3.73
CA ALA A 32 3.61 2.08 -4.37
C ALA A 32 3.23 0.80 -3.62
N LEU A 33 3.35 -0.33 -4.31
CA LEU A 33 3.17 -1.66 -3.74
C LEU A 33 4.39 -2.53 -4.07
N VAL A 34 4.94 -3.19 -3.05
CA VAL A 34 5.94 -4.24 -3.22
C VAL A 34 5.32 -5.58 -2.90
N ILE A 35 5.41 -6.52 -3.84
CA ILE A 35 4.92 -7.88 -3.71
C ILE A 35 6.13 -8.80 -3.53
N HIS A 36 6.16 -9.52 -2.41
CA HIS A 36 7.17 -10.53 -2.12
C HIS A 36 6.75 -11.84 -2.75
N ARG A 37 7.62 -12.41 -3.59
CA ARG A 37 7.41 -13.72 -4.21
C ARG A 37 8.49 -14.70 -3.80
N ASP A 38 8.07 -15.92 -3.51
CA ASP A 38 8.98 -17.05 -3.40
C ASP A 38 9.62 -17.31 -4.77
N ARG A 39 10.96 -17.32 -4.81
CA ARG A 39 11.71 -17.41 -6.06
C ARG A 39 11.51 -18.74 -6.77
N ASP A 40 11.34 -19.82 -6.02
CA ASP A 40 11.32 -21.18 -6.57
C ASP A 40 9.92 -21.54 -7.09
N THR A 41 8.88 -21.01 -6.46
CA THR A 41 7.48 -21.33 -6.80
C THR A 41 6.73 -20.19 -7.48
N GLY A 42 7.29 -18.97 -7.48
CA GLY A 42 6.64 -17.75 -7.96
C GLY A 42 5.42 -17.31 -7.13
N ARG A 43 5.12 -18.03 -6.05
CA ARG A 43 3.98 -17.75 -5.18
C ARG A 43 4.23 -16.48 -4.40
N GLU A 44 3.19 -15.68 -4.29
CA GLU A 44 3.21 -14.53 -3.40
C GLU A 44 3.28 -14.98 -1.94
N THR A 45 4.19 -14.37 -1.18
CA THR A 45 4.41 -14.64 0.24
C THR A 45 4.08 -13.43 1.12
N GLY A 46 3.88 -12.26 0.53
CA GLY A 46 3.44 -11.06 1.25
C GLY A 46 3.38 -9.83 0.35
N ARG A 47 2.79 -8.76 0.88
CA ARG A 47 2.68 -7.46 0.20
C ARG A 47 2.88 -6.32 1.18
N VAL A 48 3.58 -5.30 0.74
CA VAL A 48 3.89 -4.08 1.49
C VAL A 48 3.43 -2.87 0.67
N ALA A 49 2.65 -1.99 1.29
CA ALA A 49 2.23 -0.73 0.72
C ALA A 49 3.07 0.42 1.26
N PHE A 50 3.48 1.31 0.35
CA PHE A 50 4.04 2.61 0.70
C PHE A 50 2.93 3.64 0.64
N LEU A 51 2.66 4.30 1.75
CA LEU A 51 1.63 5.31 1.91
C LEU A 51 2.24 6.71 1.85
N ARG A 52 1.53 7.63 1.21
CA ARG A 52 1.78 9.07 1.24
C ARG A 52 0.55 9.78 1.75
N ARG A 53 0.74 10.90 2.46
CA ARG A 53 -0.39 11.77 2.84
C ARG A 53 -1.08 12.27 1.56
N ALA A 54 -2.41 12.27 1.58
CA ALA A 54 -3.23 12.76 0.47
C ALA A 54 -3.28 14.30 0.44
N ASP A 55 -2.99 14.95 1.57
CA ASP A 55 -3.01 16.40 1.72
C ASP A 55 -1.82 17.06 1.00
N PRO A 56 -1.99 18.28 0.46
CA PRO A 56 -0.99 18.98 -0.36
C PRO A 56 0.28 19.40 0.39
N GLY A 57 0.36 19.15 1.70
CA GLY A 57 1.50 19.56 2.53
C GLY A 57 2.80 18.82 2.25
N GLY A 58 2.74 17.65 1.58
CA GLY A 58 3.89 16.76 1.43
C GLY A 58 4.29 16.19 2.80
N GLY A 59 4.36 14.87 2.91
CA GLY A 59 4.63 14.23 4.19
C GLY A 59 5.30 12.89 4.00
N THR A 60 6.02 12.49 5.06
CA THR A 60 6.80 11.27 5.19
C THR A 60 6.07 10.06 4.62
N GLU A 61 6.74 9.32 3.75
CA GLU A 61 6.27 8.05 3.25
C GLU A 61 6.28 7.03 4.41
N TRP A 62 5.19 6.29 4.55
CA TRP A 62 5.03 5.25 5.57
C TRP A 62 4.96 3.89 4.90
N GLU A 63 5.61 2.90 5.49
CA GLU A 63 5.54 1.51 5.03
C GLU A 63 4.59 0.74 5.95
N ILE A 64 3.67 -0.02 5.38
CA ILE A 64 2.72 -0.87 6.11
C ILE A 64 2.46 -2.16 5.33
N SER A 65 2.19 -3.27 6.01
CA SER A 65 1.71 -4.46 5.32
C SER A 65 0.33 -4.20 4.72
N VAL A 66 0.02 -4.80 3.57
CA VAL A 66 -1.31 -4.60 2.95
C VAL A 66 -2.43 -5.17 3.81
N ASP A 67 -2.17 -6.27 4.50
CA ASP A 67 -3.16 -6.88 5.40
C ASP A 67 -3.49 -5.93 6.55
N GLU A 68 -2.47 -5.34 7.20
CA GLU A 68 -2.65 -4.34 8.25
C GLU A 68 -3.30 -3.04 7.73
N LEU A 69 -3.01 -2.63 6.49
CA LEU A 69 -3.69 -1.50 5.85
C LEU A 69 -5.20 -1.73 5.78
N TYR A 70 -5.64 -2.94 5.42
CA TYR A 70 -7.08 -3.26 5.39
C TYR A 70 -7.71 -3.39 6.77
N GLU A 71 -6.94 -3.79 7.79
CA GLU A 71 -7.44 -3.87 9.17
C GLU A 71 -7.60 -2.48 9.81
N THR A 72 -6.71 -1.54 9.46
CA THR A 72 -6.60 -0.25 10.14
C THR A 72 -7.35 0.88 9.44
N ALA A 73 -7.58 0.78 8.13
CA ALA A 73 -8.12 1.89 7.36
C ALA A 73 -9.60 1.72 7.02
N GLU A 74 -10.34 2.80 7.18
CA GLU A 74 -11.64 2.95 6.53
C GLU A 74 -11.44 3.46 5.09
N VAL A 75 -12.17 2.87 4.15
CA VAL A 75 -12.16 3.29 2.74
C VAL A 75 -13.24 4.34 2.52
N GLU A 76 -12.84 5.53 2.04
CA GLU A 76 -13.78 6.58 1.63
C GLU A 76 -14.42 6.16 0.29
N LEU A 77 -15.72 5.81 0.29
CA LEU A 77 -16.51 5.37 -0.88
C LEU A 77 -17.09 6.55 -1.67
#